data_AF-A0A0F8X2G5-F1
#
_entry.id   AF-A0A0F8X2G5-F1
#
_cell.length_a   1.000
_cell.length_b   1.000
_cell.length_c   1.000
_cell.angle_alpha   90.00
_cell.angle_beta   90.00
_cell.angle_gamma   90.00
#
_symmetry.space_group_name_H-M   'P 1'
#
loop_
_entity.id
_entity.type
_entity.pdbx_description
1 polymer ?
#
loop_
_entity_poly.entity_id
_entity_poly.type
_entity_poly.pdbx_seq_one_letter_code
_entity_poly.pdbx_strand_id
1 'polypeptide(L)'
;MFTPFLLLLGSLILTIAGASLPGWQDFMLLGVPCVIASAILLLRALAQPKRSGNKWIIVDGSNVMHWKSGEPNIRVVRDVVDELRARGYTPGVVFDA
;
A
#
# COMPACT_ATOMS: atom_id res chain seq x y z
N MET A 1 9.13 1.23 2.88
CA MET A 1 10.46 1.38 3.51
C MET A 1 11.54 0.58 2.79
N PHE A 2 11.31 -0.70 2.48
CA PHE A 2 12.30 -1.56 1.81
C PHE A 2 12.77 -1.03 0.44
N THR A 3 11.84 -0.66 -0.44
CA THR A 3 12.17 -0.15 -1.80
C THR A 3 13.01 1.13 -1.80
N PRO A 4 12.64 2.23 -1.10
CA PRO A 4 13.47 3.43 -1.10
C PRO A 4 14.84 3.22 -0.42
N PHE A 5 14.94 2.28 0.53
CA PHE A 5 16.22 1.91 1.14
C PHE A 5 17.17 1.23 0.13
N LEU A 6 16.67 0.27 -0.67
CA LEU A 6 17.48 -0.37 -1.71
C LEU A 6 17.94 0.63 -2.78
N LEU A 7 17.07 1.57 -3.18
CA LEU A 7 17.43 2.64 -4.11
C LEU A 7 18.54 3.53 -3.56
N LEU A 8 18.47 3.88 -2.27
CA LEU A 8 19.51 4.66 -1.61
C LEU A 8 20.85 3.91 -1.55
N LEU A 9 20.82 2.62 -1.18
CA LEU A 9 22.03 1.81 -1.13
C LEU A 9 22.69 1.68 -2.50
N GLY A 10 21.91 1.34 -3.54
CA GLY A 10 22.42 1.19 -4.90
C GLY A 10 22.97 2.50 -5.47
N SER A 11 22.28 3.63 -5.24
CA SER A 11 22.75 4.94 -5.69
C SER A 11 24.01 5.41 -4.93
N LEU A 12 24.16 5.07 -3.65
CA LEU A 12 25.37 5.34 -2.89
C LEU A 12 26.56 4.53 -3.42
N ILE A 13 26.36 3.25 -3.70
CA ILE A 13 27.40 2.39 -4.31
C ILE A 13 27.84 2.96 -5.66
N LEU A 14 26.89 3.34 -6.52
CA LEU A 14 27.19 3.94 -7.83
C LEU A 14 27.97 5.25 -7.70
N THR A 15 27.60 6.09 -6.75
CA THR A 15 28.28 7.37 -6.49
C THR A 15 29.71 7.15 -5.97
N ILE A 16 29.91 6.21 -5.05
CA ILE A 16 31.23 5.87 -4.50
C ILE A 16 32.12 5.26 -5.59
N ALA A 17 31.59 4.36 -6.41
CA ALA A 17 32.32 3.77 -7.53
C ALA A 17 32.75 4.85 -8.54
N GLY A 18 31.85 5.77 -8.89
CA GLY A 18 32.16 6.89 -9.79
C GLY A 18 33.21 7.86 -9.25
N ALA A 19 33.27 8.05 -7.92
CA ALA A 19 34.28 8.89 -7.26
C ALA A 19 35.64 8.20 -7.10
N SER A 20 35.67 6.87 -7.04
CA SER A 20 36.87 6.09 -6.67
C SER A 20 37.57 5.44 -7.86
N LEU A 21 36.87 5.21 -8.97
CA LEU A 21 37.40 4.52 -10.15
C LEU A 21 37.70 5.52 -11.29
N PRO A 22 38.94 5.55 -11.83
CA PRO A 22 39.27 6.36 -12.99
C PRO A 22 38.39 6.04 -14.20
N GLY A 23 37.88 7.07 -14.89
CA GLY A 23 37.02 6.93 -16.07
C GLY A 23 35.54 6.65 -15.77
N TRP A 24 35.14 6.58 -14.49
CA TRP A 24 33.76 6.30 -14.06
C TRP A 24 33.05 7.55 -13.51
N GLN A 25 33.64 8.73 -13.68
CA GLN A 25 33.16 9.99 -13.09
C GLN A 25 31.75 10.39 -13.58
N ASP A 26 31.40 10.02 -14.82
CA ASP A 26 30.08 10.28 -15.39
C ASP A 26 28.95 9.61 -14.58
N PHE A 27 29.24 8.50 -13.90
CA PHE A 27 28.26 7.86 -13.02
C PHE A 27 27.88 8.73 -11.82
N MET A 28 28.71 9.71 -11.42
CA MET A 28 28.36 10.66 -10.37
C MET A 28 27.23 11.60 -10.80
N LEU A 29 27.13 11.93 -12.10
CA LEU A 29 26.04 12.77 -12.64
C LEU A 29 24.67 12.13 -12.45
N LEU A 30 24.61 10.79 -12.45
CA LEU A 30 23.40 10.03 -12.18
C LEU A 30 23.28 9.64 -10.69
N GLY A 31 24.38 9.20 -10.08
CA GLY A 31 24.41 8.67 -8.72
C GLY A 31 23.98 9.70 -7.68
N VAL A 32 24.54 10.92 -7.74
CA VAL A 32 24.26 12.00 -6.78
C VAL A 32 22.77 12.39 -6.75
N PRO A 33 22.11 12.73 -7.87
CA PRO A 33 20.68 13.06 -7.83
C PRO A 33 19.82 11.86 -7.41
N CYS A 34 20.20 10.63 -7.75
CA CYS A 34 19.50 9.43 -7.28
C CYS A 34 19.64 9.22 -5.76
N VAL A 35 20.80 9.50 -5.16
CA VAL A 35 20.98 9.49 -3.70
C VAL A 35 20.05 10.49 -3.04
N ILE A 36 19.99 11.72 -3.56
CA ILE A 36 19.12 12.77 -3.02
C ILE A 36 17.64 12.36 -3.13
N ALA A 37 17.20 11.92 -4.31
CA ALA A 37 15.82 11.52 -4.54
C ALA A 37 15.40 10.33 -3.65
N SER A 38 16.24 9.31 -3.55
CA SER A 38 15.96 8.13 -2.73
C SER A 38 15.98 8.45 -1.23
N ALA A 39 16.86 9.35 -0.76
CA ALA A 39 16.84 9.86 0.61
C ALA A 39 15.53 10.60 0.91
N ILE A 40 15.06 11.48 0.02
CA ILE A 40 13.75 12.15 0.15
C ILE A 40 12.62 11.14 0.23
N LEU A 41 12.62 10.12 -0.65
CA LEU A 41 11.60 9.08 -0.64
C LEU A 41 11.64 8.23 0.63
N LEU A 42 12.82 7.95 1.17
CA LEU A 42 12.99 7.23 2.42
C LEU A 42 12.44 8.04 3.60
N LEU A 43 12.79 9.33 3.69
CA LEU A 43 12.26 10.24 4.71
C LEU A 43 10.73 10.35 4.62
N ARG A 44 10.17 10.50 3.42
CA ARG A 44 8.71 10.49 3.22
C ARG A 44 8.09 9.18 3.67
N ALA A 45 8.71 8.04 3.36
CA ALA A 45 8.20 6.73 3.76
C ALA A 45 8.25 6.52 5.29
N LEU A 46 9.20 7.13 5.99
CA LEU A 46 9.28 7.13 7.46
C LEU A 46 8.25 8.07 8.10
N ALA A 47 7.99 9.22 7.47
CA ALA A 47 7.03 10.21 7.94
C ALA A 47 5.57 9.84 7.63
N GLN A 48 5.33 8.91 6.69
CA GLN A 48 3.97 8.45 6.41
C GLN A 48 3.44 7.70 7.63
N PRO A 49 2.28 8.09 8.19
CA PRO A 49 1.64 7.30 9.21
C PRO A 49 1.41 5.90 8.65
N LYS A 50 1.72 4.86 9.44
CA LYS A 50 1.36 3.48 9.08
C LYS A 50 -0.12 3.51 8.74
N ARG A 51 -0.46 3.30 7.46
CA ARG A 51 -1.85 3.05 7.08
C ARG A 51 -2.27 1.88 7.94
N SER A 52 -3.14 2.14 8.91
CA SER A 52 -3.95 1.09 9.54
C SER A 52 -4.52 0.33 8.36
N GLY A 53 -4.02 -0.89 8.11
CA GLY A 53 -4.43 -1.66 6.95
C GLY A 53 -5.93 -1.80 7.05
N ASN A 54 -6.67 -1.16 6.13
CA ASN A 54 -8.11 -1.33 6.06
C ASN A 54 -8.35 -2.85 6.02
N LYS A 55 -9.08 -3.36 7.02
CA LYS A 55 -9.44 -4.76 7.08
C LYS A 55 -10.56 -4.97 6.05
N TRP A 56 -10.18 -5.04 4.79
CA TRP A 56 -11.12 -5.24 3.69
C TRP A 56 -11.79 -6.59 3.83
N ILE A 57 -13.12 -6.59 3.68
CA ILE A 57 -13.93 -7.80 3.64
C ILE A 57 -14.93 -7.65 2.50
N ILE A 58 -15.10 -8.70 1.70
CA ILE A 58 -16.08 -8.74 0.62
C ILE A 58 -17.28 -9.53 1.13
N VAL A 59 -18.46 -8.92 1.01
CA VAL A 59 -19.74 -9.49 1.40
C VAL A 59 -20.48 -9.89 0.13
N ASP A 60 -20.84 -11.15 0.02
CA ASP A 60 -21.78 -11.64 -1.00
C ASP A 60 -23.20 -11.20 -0.63
N GLY A 61 -23.68 -10.13 -1.26
CA GLY A 61 -24.98 -9.55 -1.01
C GLY A 61 -26.14 -10.46 -1.44
N SER A 62 -25.96 -11.23 -2.50
CA SER A 62 -26.98 -12.15 -3.04
C SER A 62 -27.20 -13.33 -2.09
N ASN A 63 -26.14 -13.81 -1.43
CA ASN A 63 -26.28 -14.82 -0.38
C ASN A 63 -26.84 -14.22 0.92
N VAL A 64 -26.27 -13.11 1.39
CA VAL A 64 -26.58 -12.52 2.70
C VAL A 64 -28.02 -12.03 2.79
N MET A 65 -28.59 -11.53 1.70
CA MET A 65 -29.98 -11.05 1.68
C MET A 65 -31.01 -12.13 2.06
N HIS A 66 -30.66 -13.42 1.92
CA HIS A 66 -31.55 -14.54 2.19
C HIS A 66 -31.37 -15.15 3.61
N TRP A 67 -30.39 -14.70 4.40
CA TRP A 67 -30.03 -15.35 5.68
C TRP A 67 -31.14 -15.36 6.75
N LYS A 68 -32.01 -14.35 6.80
CA LYS A 68 -32.97 -14.22 7.91
C LYS A 68 -34.22 -15.07 7.76
N SER A 69 -34.80 -15.10 6.57
CA SER A 69 -36.13 -15.69 6.32
C SER A 69 -36.18 -16.52 5.04
N GLY A 70 -35.05 -16.74 4.36
CA GLY A 70 -35.03 -17.37 3.03
C GLY A 70 -35.58 -16.48 1.91
N GLU A 71 -36.37 -15.46 2.25
CA GLU A 71 -36.82 -14.40 1.34
C GLU A 71 -35.76 -13.29 1.22
N PRO A 72 -35.59 -12.70 0.01
CA PRO A 72 -34.65 -11.61 -0.22
C PRO A 72 -34.98 -10.37 0.62
N ASN A 73 -34.05 -9.98 1.50
CA ASN A 73 -34.19 -8.83 2.37
C ASN A 73 -32.89 -8.00 2.48
N ILE A 74 -32.89 -6.84 1.82
CA ILE A 74 -31.75 -5.91 1.81
C ILE A 74 -31.35 -5.38 3.20
N ARG A 75 -32.27 -5.36 4.17
CA ARG A 75 -31.96 -4.91 5.54
C ARG A 75 -30.93 -5.81 6.20
N VAL A 76 -30.97 -7.12 5.91
CA VAL A 76 -30.02 -8.09 6.45
C VAL A 76 -28.59 -7.78 5.97
N VAL A 77 -28.43 -7.43 4.69
CA VAL A 77 -27.13 -7.00 4.13
C VAL A 77 -26.63 -5.74 4.84
N ARG A 78 -27.53 -4.78 5.09
CA ARG A 78 -27.19 -3.53 5.79
C ARG A 78 -26.74 -3.80 7.24
N ASP A 79 -27.48 -4.63 7.96
CA ASP A 79 -27.17 -4.99 9.36
C ASP A 79 -25.79 -5.66 9.45
N VAL A 80 -25.45 -6.54 8.50
CA VAL A 80 -24.12 -7.17 8.39
C VAL A 80 -23.02 -6.13 8.10
N VAL A 81 -23.25 -5.22 7.17
CA VAL A 81 -22.29 -4.15 6.82
C VAL A 81 -22.03 -3.23 8.01
N ASP A 82 -23.08 -2.84 8.74
CA ASP A 82 -22.99 -1.97 9.90
C ASP A 82 -22.21 -2.64 11.05
N GLU A 83 -22.45 -3.93 11.30
CA GLU A 83 -21.70 -4.72 12.28
C GLU A 83 -20.22 -4.87 11.89
N LEU A 84 -19.92 -5.11 10.62
CA LEU A 84 -18.53 -5.20 10.12
C LEU A 84 -17.81 -3.86 10.30
N ARG A 85 -18.46 -2.73 10.01
CA ARG A 85 -17.91 -1.40 10.25
C ARG A 85 -17.67 -1.15 11.74
N ALA A 86 -18.61 -1.52 12.60
CA ALA A 86 -18.47 -1.40 14.06
C ALA A 86 -17.26 -2.18 14.60
N ARG A 87 -16.92 -3.31 13.98
CA ARG A 87 -15.72 -4.12 14.29
C ARG A 87 -14.43 -3.62 13.65
N GLY A 88 -14.47 -2.49 12.92
CA GLY A 88 -13.30 -1.87 12.29
C GLY A 88 -12.92 -2.50 10.94
N TYR A 89 -13.84 -3.20 10.27
CA TYR A 89 -13.65 -3.65 8.90
C TYR A 89 -14.06 -2.59 7.89
N THR A 90 -13.58 -2.74 6.66
CA THR A 90 -13.98 -1.94 5.50
C THR A 90 -14.74 -2.85 4.52
N PRO A 91 -16.06 -3.03 4.71
CA PRO A 91 -16.84 -3.94 3.88
C PRO A 91 -17.12 -3.36 2.49
N GLY A 92 -16.95 -4.20 1.45
CA GLY A 92 -17.50 -4.01 0.11
C GLY A 92 -18.54 -5.09 -0.18
N VAL A 93 -19.67 -4.72 -0.77
CA VAL A 93 -20.75 -5.66 -1.09
C VAL A 93 -20.75 -5.93 -2.59
N VAL A 94 -20.83 -7.20 -2.98
CA VAL A 94 -20.98 -7.65 -4.37
C VAL A 94 -22.29 -8.41 -4.48
N PHE A 95 -23.09 -8.08 -5.50
CA PHE A 95 -24.28 -8.85 -5.87
C PHE A 95 -23.98 -9.55 -7.19
N ASP A 96 -24.14 -10.87 -7.21
CA ASP A 96 -24.25 -11.63 -8.45
C ASP A 96 -25.73 -11.71 -8.85
N ALA A 97 -26.03 -11.49 -10.12
CA ALA A 97 -27.38 -11.20 -10.64
C ALA A 97 -28.30 -12.43 -10.72
#